data_AF-A0A813VEP8-F1
#
_entry.id   AF-A0A813VEP8-F1
#
_cell.length_a   1.000
_cell.length_b   1.000
_cell.length_c   1.000
_cell.angle_alpha   90.00
_cell.angle_beta   90.00
_cell.angle_gamma   90.00
#
_symmetry.space_group_name_H-M   'P 1'
#
loop_
_entity.id
_entity.type
_entity.pdbx_description
1 polymer ?
#
loop_
_entity_poly.entity_id
_entity_poly.type
_entity_poly.pdbx_seq_one_letter_code
_entity_poly.pdbx_strand_id
1 'polypeptide(L)'
;MFSSIKKLGLKNSSILTQISFKSTNENDNHLLKLLLNRSRFNHDKKSNPIRRKCQLTTSAKTQCDFGFVFDIDGVLVRGKTLLPQTKHMIKLLTDKHGNFKIPTIFLTNAGNELKGSKAAKMSKLLGIKIEPDQVVMSHSPLKLLKNFHNKRCLISGQGPVVEIAKNLGFTSVITIDELRQYHPNLDVVDHKRRNFAPCVLGRYFPPIEAIVLFGESIRWETSLQLILDVIMSNGFVDHAPKRFPDNHLPILACNADMVWMAEATMPRFGHGTFLHCLEQIYEKLSGRELKYSAIVGKPNEISYYYAENVLNEHAQSIGFTNPIKRMYAIGDNLDTDIYGANIYNQILVNNKRSREKKLLKQENSNQSIEESSEEFLSQAESITSILVRTGVFQGDINDHNVNMALAHKDMILDASLIKPHIISDDCLQAVKTVFEIENFKHD
;
A
#
# COMPACT_ATOMS: atom_id res chain seq x y z
N MET A 1 -34.72 19.68 -8.01
CA MET A 1 -34.97 20.07 -9.41
C MET A 1 -34.13 19.22 -10.35
N PHE A 2 -34.38 17.91 -10.44
CA PHE A 2 -33.98 17.08 -11.59
C PHE A 2 -34.84 15.81 -11.59
N SER A 3 -36.05 15.93 -12.14
CA SER A 3 -36.70 14.83 -12.85
C SER A 3 -36.58 15.13 -14.34
N SER A 4 -36.40 14.10 -15.16
CA SER A 4 -36.38 14.10 -16.63
C SER A 4 -35.04 14.32 -17.30
N ILE A 5 -34.28 13.23 -17.46
CA ILE A 5 -33.72 12.87 -18.77
C ILE A 5 -34.01 11.39 -19.00
N LYS A 6 -35.08 11.12 -19.77
CA LYS A 6 -35.41 9.80 -20.32
C LYS A 6 -35.13 9.85 -21.83
N LYS A 7 -34.59 8.74 -22.33
CA LYS A 7 -34.51 8.29 -23.74
C LYS A 7 -33.43 8.91 -24.63
N LEU A 8 -32.32 8.17 -24.74
CA LEU A 8 -31.76 7.80 -26.03
C LEU A 8 -31.55 6.28 -26.00
N GLY A 9 -32.22 5.59 -26.92
CA GLY A 9 -32.27 4.13 -26.98
C GLY A 9 -30.99 3.55 -27.56
N LEU A 10 -30.46 2.54 -26.87
CA LEU A 10 -29.61 1.51 -27.45
C LEU A 10 -30.27 0.16 -27.18
N LYS A 11 -30.38 -0.61 -28.26
CA LYS A 11 -31.14 -1.86 -28.37
C LYS A 11 -30.62 -2.91 -27.39
N ASN A 12 -31.56 -3.60 -26.76
CA ASN A 12 -31.36 -4.84 -26.02
C ASN A 12 -30.61 -5.88 -26.86
N SER A 13 -29.43 -6.30 -26.40
CA SER A 13 -28.94 -7.66 -26.62
C SER A 13 -28.81 -8.32 -25.24
N SER A 14 -29.74 -9.24 -24.98
CA SER A 14 -29.76 -10.14 -23.86
C SER A 14 -28.48 -10.97 -23.79
N ILE A 15 -27.62 -10.71 -22.80
CA ILE A 15 -26.64 -11.70 -22.32
C ILE A 15 -27.08 -12.06 -20.91
N LEU A 16 -27.82 -13.17 -20.83
CA LEU A 16 -28.10 -13.86 -19.59
C LEU A 16 -26.77 -14.27 -18.95
N THR A 17 -26.53 -13.73 -17.76
CA THR A 17 -25.48 -14.11 -16.82
C THR A 17 -25.55 -15.62 -16.53
N GLN A 18 -24.62 -16.38 -17.10
CA GLN A 18 -24.11 -17.60 -16.48
C GLN A 18 -22.73 -17.27 -15.89
N ILE A 19 -22.74 -16.83 -14.63
CA ILE A 19 -21.52 -16.73 -13.82
C ILE A 19 -21.19 -18.15 -13.38
N SER A 20 -20.22 -18.75 -14.06
CA SER A 20 -19.59 -20.00 -13.63
C SER A 20 -18.65 -19.70 -12.46
N PHE A 21 -18.94 -20.28 -11.30
CA PHE A 21 -18.00 -20.31 -10.17
C PHE A 21 -16.81 -21.21 -10.54
N LYS A 22 -15.69 -20.59 -10.93
CA LYS A 22 -14.40 -21.27 -10.88
C LYS A 22 -13.90 -21.22 -9.44
N SER A 23 -14.17 -22.30 -8.70
CA SER A 23 -13.41 -22.67 -7.51
C SER A 23 -11.93 -22.71 -7.89
N THR A 24 -11.14 -21.75 -7.42
CA THR A 24 -9.69 -21.78 -7.54
C THR A 24 -9.11 -22.12 -6.18
N ASN A 25 -8.65 -23.36 -6.04
CA ASN A 25 -7.70 -23.76 -5.00
C ASN A 25 -6.28 -23.63 -5.59
N GLU A 26 -5.32 -23.34 -4.72
CA GLU A 26 -3.85 -23.46 -4.85
C GLU A 26 -3.00 -22.27 -5.34
N ASN A 27 -3.55 -21.15 -5.83
CA ASN A 27 -2.72 -20.02 -6.34
C ASN A 27 -2.47 -18.86 -5.36
N ASP A 28 -3.11 -18.84 -4.19
CA ASP A 28 -3.23 -17.59 -3.40
C ASP A 28 -1.99 -17.24 -2.58
N ASN A 29 -1.10 -18.21 -2.35
CA ASN A 29 0.20 -17.98 -1.73
C ASN A 29 1.26 -17.52 -2.74
N HIS A 30 0.95 -17.46 -4.04
CA HIS A 30 1.95 -17.39 -5.08
C HIS A 30 2.41 -15.95 -5.37
N LEU A 31 1.56 -14.92 -5.26
CA LEU A 31 1.92 -13.54 -5.63
C LEU A 31 2.90 -12.90 -4.62
N LEU A 32 2.56 -12.89 -3.33
CA LEU A 32 3.45 -12.38 -2.27
C LEU A 32 4.76 -13.19 -2.17
N LYS A 33 4.67 -14.53 -2.31
CA LYS A 33 5.86 -15.39 -2.43
C LYS A 33 6.63 -15.14 -3.73
N LEU A 34 6.00 -14.79 -4.86
CA LEU A 34 6.70 -14.43 -6.10
C LEU A 34 7.47 -13.13 -5.95
N LEU A 35 6.80 -12.11 -5.39
CA LEU A 35 7.36 -10.78 -5.19
C LEU A 35 8.63 -10.84 -4.32
N LEU A 36 8.60 -11.69 -3.29
CA LEU A 36 9.72 -11.89 -2.37
C LEU A 36 10.73 -12.96 -2.85
N ASN A 37 10.32 -14.04 -3.52
CA ASN A 37 11.26 -15.06 -4.03
C ASN A 37 12.06 -14.57 -5.25
N ARG A 38 11.53 -13.64 -6.06
CA ARG A 38 12.28 -12.96 -7.12
C ARG A 38 13.33 -11.96 -6.60
N SER A 39 13.43 -11.77 -5.28
CA SER A 39 14.41 -10.90 -4.62
C SER A 39 15.76 -11.57 -4.28
N ARG A 40 15.97 -12.83 -4.68
CA ARG A 40 17.17 -13.60 -4.34
C ARG A 40 18.18 -13.62 -5.49
N PHE A 41 19.27 -12.85 -5.37
CA PHE A 41 20.66 -13.27 -5.61
C PHE A 41 21.62 -12.23 -4.99
N ASN A 42 22.69 -12.74 -4.38
CA ASN A 42 23.79 -12.06 -3.65
C ASN A 42 23.51 -11.61 -2.20
N HIS A 43 23.72 -12.55 -1.27
CA HIS A 43 24.14 -12.22 0.10
C HIS A 43 25.59 -12.67 0.28
N ASP A 44 26.52 -11.72 0.18
CA ASP A 44 27.85 -11.89 0.76
C ASP A 44 27.75 -11.77 2.28
N LYS A 45 28.18 -12.82 2.98
CA LYS A 45 28.26 -12.89 4.43
C LYS A 45 29.50 -12.13 4.89
N LYS A 46 29.35 -11.05 5.65
CA LYS A 46 30.26 -10.64 6.74
C LYS A 46 29.72 -9.42 7.50
N SER A 47 29.24 -9.64 8.72
CA SER A 47 29.49 -8.76 9.87
C SER A 47 29.00 -9.43 11.16
N ASN A 48 29.90 -9.55 12.14
CA ASN A 48 29.62 -10.04 13.49
C ASN A 48 28.97 -8.93 14.33
N PRO A 49 27.96 -9.22 15.17
CA PRO A 49 27.46 -8.23 16.12
C PRO A 49 28.27 -8.27 17.42
N ILE A 50 28.84 -7.13 17.79
CA ILE A 50 29.43 -6.87 19.10
C ILE A 50 28.28 -6.74 20.11
N ARG A 51 28.12 -7.73 21.00
CA ARG A 51 27.21 -7.69 22.16
C ARG A 51 27.72 -6.66 23.18
N ARG A 52 27.05 -5.51 23.31
CA ARG A 52 27.11 -4.69 24.53
C ARG A 52 26.00 -5.14 25.47
N LYS A 53 26.37 -5.71 26.62
CA LYS A 53 25.47 -5.94 27.76
C LYS A 53 25.14 -4.58 28.39
N CYS A 54 23.88 -4.17 28.34
CA CYS A 54 23.34 -3.16 29.25
C CYS A 54 22.27 -3.85 30.09
N GLN A 55 22.53 -4.00 31.39
CA GLN A 55 21.55 -4.49 32.35
C GLN A 55 20.61 -3.33 32.69
N LEU A 56 19.37 -3.40 32.22
CA LEU A 56 18.27 -2.58 32.72
C LEU A 56 17.26 -3.51 33.38
N THR A 57 17.14 -3.38 34.70
CA THR A 57 16.07 -3.96 35.50
C THR A 57 14.76 -3.27 35.13
N THR A 58 13.95 -3.89 34.27
CA THR A 58 12.57 -3.46 34.01
C THR A 58 11.63 -4.58 34.46
N SER A 59 10.74 -4.27 35.42
CA SER A 59 9.58 -5.11 35.71
C SER A 59 8.86 -5.38 34.39
N ALA A 60 8.67 -6.64 34.01
CA ALA A 60 7.93 -7.00 32.81
C ALA A 60 6.56 -6.33 32.85
N LYS A 61 6.31 -5.35 31.96
CA LYS A 61 4.98 -4.81 31.76
C LYS A 61 4.05 -5.96 31.39
N THR A 62 2.83 -5.91 31.91
CA THR A 62 1.73 -6.83 31.57
C THR A 62 1.69 -7.03 30.06
N GLN A 63 1.59 -8.28 29.62
CA GLN A 63 1.68 -8.68 28.23
C GLN A 63 0.60 -7.98 27.39
N CYS A 64 1.02 -7.11 26.45
CA CYS A 64 0.15 -6.57 25.40
C CYS A 64 0.50 -7.30 24.10
N ASP A 65 -0.39 -8.17 23.66
CA ASP A 65 -0.28 -8.99 22.46
C ASP A 65 -1.25 -8.54 21.36
N PHE A 66 -1.79 -7.33 21.49
CA PHE A 66 -2.59 -6.67 20.47
C PHE A 66 -2.06 -5.27 20.14
N GLY A 67 -2.42 -4.74 18.97
CA GLY A 67 -2.04 -3.40 18.57
C GLY A 67 -2.96 -2.80 17.51
N PHE A 68 -2.84 -1.49 17.32
CA PHE A 68 -3.71 -0.71 16.44
C PHE A 68 -2.98 -0.27 15.17
N VAL A 69 -3.71 -0.38 14.05
CA VAL A 69 -3.33 0.17 12.75
C VAL A 69 -4.42 1.17 12.35
N PHE A 70 -4.10 2.46 12.38
CA PHE A 70 -5.06 3.52 12.03
C PHE A 70 -4.82 4.00 10.60
N ASP A 71 -5.87 4.05 9.79
CA ASP A 71 -5.88 5.03 8.70
C ASP A 71 -5.87 6.46 9.28
N ILE A 72 -5.48 7.43 8.45
CA ILE A 72 -5.30 8.83 8.85
C ILE A 72 -6.49 9.68 8.41
N ASP A 73 -6.78 9.68 7.10
CA ASP A 73 -7.66 10.64 6.45
C ASP A 73 -9.09 10.10 6.46
N GLY A 74 -9.97 10.72 7.24
CA GLY A 74 -11.33 10.22 7.50
C GLY A 74 -11.47 9.48 8.83
N VAL A 75 -10.35 9.08 9.46
CA VAL A 75 -10.32 8.41 10.78
C VAL A 75 -9.80 9.30 11.90
N LEU A 76 -8.70 10.02 11.64
CA LEU A 76 -8.04 10.91 12.61
C LEU A 76 -8.21 12.38 12.24
N VAL A 77 -8.15 12.68 10.95
CA VAL A 77 -8.23 14.03 10.40
C VAL A 77 -9.20 14.10 9.25
N ARG A 78 -9.68 15.31 8.95
CA ARG A 78 -10.34 15.65 7.69
C ARG A 78 -9.59 16.84 7.07
N GLY A 79 -8.83 16.56 6.01
CA GLY A 79 -7.87 17.53 5.47
C GLY A 79 -6.82 17.89 6.52
N LYS A 80 -6.76 19.17 6.91
CA LYS A 80 -5.82 19.67 7.94
C LYS A 80 -6.41 19.72 9.35
N THR A 81 -7.68 19.34 9.51
CA THR A 81 -8.42 19.50 10.77
C THR A 81 -8.53 18.17 11.48
N LEU A 82 -8.14 18.13 12.75
CA LEU A 82 -8.29 16.95 13.59
C LEU A 82 -9.78 16.69 13.88
N LEU A 83 -10.21 15.43 13.80
CA LEU A 83 -11.55 15.07 14.23
C LEU A 83 -11.67 15.23 15.76
N PRO A 84 -12.83 15.69 16.28
CA PRO A 84 -12.95 16.02 17.71
C PRO A 84 -12.60 14.86 18.65
N GLN A 85 -12.91 13.63 18.22
CA GLN A 85 -12.81 12.42 19.04
C GLN A 85 -11.37 11.90 19.14
N THR A 86 -10.53 12.28 18.19
CA THR A 86 -9.15 11.81 18.08
C THR A 86 -8.30 12.17 19.29
N LYS A 87 -8.48 13.38 19.87
CA LYS A 87 -7.73 13.77 21.07
C LYS A 87 -8.06 12.88 22.27
N HIS A 88 -9.32 12.47 22.39
CA HIS A 88 -9.76 11.62 23.49
C HIS A 88 -9.27 10.18 23.27
N MET A 89 -9.30 9.72 22.02
CA MET A 89 -8.76 8.41 21.64
C MET A 89 -7.27 8.30 21.94
N ILE A 90 -6.46 9.31 21.57
CA ILE A 90 -5.02 9.32 21.85
C ILE A 90 -4.72 9.27 23.35
N LYS A 91 -5.54 9.92 24.20
CA LYS A 91 -5.39 9.82 25.66
C LYS A 91 -5.60 8.39 26.18
N LEU A 92 -6.41 7.57 25.51
CA LEU A 92 -6.57 6.16 25.87
C LEU A 92 -5.33 5.33 25.52
N LEU A 93 -4.65 5.69 24.43
CA LEU A 93 -3.48 4.97 23.92
C LEU A 93 -2.16 5.41 24.56
N THR A 94 -2.16 6.53 25.31
CA THR A 94 -0.95 7.14 25.86
C THR A 94 -0.97 7.28 27.38
N ASP A 95 0.20 7.41 28.00
CA ASP A 95 0.33 7.79 29.39
C ASP A 95 0.18 9.31 29.58
N LYS A 96 0.24 9.79 30.82
CA LYS A 96 0.17 11.22 31.15
C LYS A 96 1.29 12.08 30.54
N HIS A 97 2.36 11.46 30.03
CA HIS A 97 3.49 12.12 29.38
C HIS A 97 3.39 12.06 27.84
N GLY A 98 2.35 11.43 27.30
CA GLY A 98 2.15 11.28 25.86
C GLY A 98 2.92 10.13 25.24
N ASN A 99 3.47 9.20 26.03
CA ASN A 99 4.11 7.98 25.52
C ASN A 99 3.07 6.90 25.27
N PHE A 100 3.18 6.17 24.16
CA PHE A 100 2.27 5.07 23.85
C PHE A 100 2.36 3.94 24.90
N LYS A 101 1.21 3.52 25.41
CA LYS A 101 1.04 2.34 26.28
C LYS A 101 0.73 1.08 25.47
N ILE A 102 0.21 1.26 24.27
CA ILE A 102 -0.24 0.19 23.37
C ILE A 102 0.42 0.38 22.00
N PRO A 103 0.95 -0.69 21.38
CA PRO A 103 1.51 -0.63 20.04
C PRO A 103 0.50 -0.04 19.06
N THR A 104 0.88 1.10 18.47
CA THR A 104 0.04 1.89 17.57
C THR A 104 0.84 2.38 16.38
N ILE A 105 0.33 2.19 15.17
CA ILE A 105 0.93 2.69 13.92
C ILE A 105 -0.13 3.35 13.04
N PHE A 106 0.33 4.10 12.04
CA PHE A 106 -0.52 4.86 11.12
C PHE A 106 -0.26 4.44 9.67
N LEU A 107 -1.27 3.92 8.98
CA LEU A 107 -1.19 3.36 7.63
C LEU A 107 -2.04 4.18 6.65
N THR A 108 -1.40 4.86 5.71
CA THR A 108 -2.04 5.76 4.74
C THR A 108 -1.64 5.45 3.31
N ASN A 109 -2.56 5.67 2.37
CA ASN A 109 -2.28 5.62 0.92
C ASN A 109 -1.67 6.93 0.37
N ALA A 110 -1.38 7.91 1.23
CA ALA A 110 -0.59 9.06 0.84
C ALA A 110 0.84 8.63 0.41
N GLY A 111 1.29 9.17 -0.72
CA GLY A 111 2.60 8.86 -1.30
C GLY A 111 3.44 10.07 -1.69
N ASN A 112 3.02 11.28 -1.30
CA ASN A 112 3.57 12.55 -1.78
C ASN A 112 4.50 13.27 -0.77
N GLU A 113 4.87 12.62 0.33
CA GLU A 113 5.73 13.22 1.35
C GLU A 113 6.61 12.18 2.05
N LEU A 114 7.68 12.64 2.70
CA LEU A 114 8.52 11.79 3.52
C LEU A 114 7.78 11.33 4.77
N LYS A 115 8.06 10.11 5.21
CA LYS A 115 7.56 9.56 6.50
C LYS A 115 7.81 10.50 7.67
N GLY A 116 9.02 11.05 7.77
CA GLY A 116 9.39 11.98 8.84
C GLY A 116 8.57 13.28 8.79
N SER A 117 8.30 13.81 7.59
CA SER A 117 7.46 14.98 7.41
C SER A 117 6.01 14.71 7.83
N LYS A 118 5.46 13.55 7.46
CA LYS A 118 4.10 13.14 7.88
C LYS A 118 4.04 12.93 9.39
N ALA A 119 5.00 12.22 9.98
CA ALA A 119 5.07 11.99 11.42
C ALA A 119 5.18 13.30 12.22
N ALA A 120 5.99 14.26 11.76
CA ALA A 120 6.10 15.57 12.39
C ALA A 120 4.79 16.37 12.33
N LYS A 121 4.10 16.36 11.17
CA LYS A 121 2.77 16.97 11.02
C LYS A 121 1.74 16.33 11.95
N MET A 122 1.71 15.00 12.01
CA MET A 122 0.81 14.27 12.91
C MET A 122 1.13 14.56 14.37
N SER A 123 2.41 14.62 14.74
CA SER A 123 2.83 14.94 16.10
C SER A 123 2.29 16.29 16.55
N LYS A 124 2.42 17.31 15.68
CA LYS A 124 1.87 18.65 15.94
C LYS A 124 0.35 18.64 16.07
N LEU A 125 -0.36 17.89 15.25
CA LEU A 125 -1.82 17.82 15.27
C LEU A 125 -2.37 17.08 16.49
N LEU A 126 -1.74 15.96 16.86
CA LEU A 126 -2.17 15.10 17.96
C LEU A 126 -1.68 15.59 19.33
N GLY A 127 -0.63 16.41 19.36
CA GLY A 127 -0.03 16.90 20.60
C GLY A 127 0.82 15.85 21.34
N ILE A 128 1.23 14.79 20.63
CA ILE A 128 2.08 13.70 21.12
C ILE A 128 3.20 13.43 20.11
N LYS A 129 4.29 12.79 20.53
CA LYS A 129 5.38 12.44 19.61
C LYS A 129 4.99 11.21 18.80
N ILE A 130 4.98 11.35 17.47
CA ILE A 130 4.88 10.25 16.51
C ILE A 130 6.25 10.07 15.86
N GLU A 131 6.84 8.89 15.99
CA GLU A 131 8.11 8.60 15.33
C GLU A 131 7.89 8.33 13.83
N PRO A 132 8.86 8.67 12.96
CA PRO A 132 8.79 8.39 11.53
C PRO A 132 8.51 6.91 11.21
N ASP A 133 9.05 6.01 12.03
CA ASP A 133 8.88 4.56 11.84
C ASP A 133 7.46 4.10 12.14
N GLN A 134 6.68 4.81 12.96
CA GLN A 134 5.25 4.50 13.19
C GLN A 134 4.36 4.82 11.99
N VAL A 135 4.88 5.49 10.96
CA VAL A 135 4.12 5.89 9.77
C VAL A 135 4.44 4.99 8.57
N VAL A 136 3.40 4.32 8.08
CA VAL A 136 3.41 3.51 6.87
C VAL A 136 2.70 4.28 5.76
N MET A 137 3.50 4.93 4.91
CA MET A 137 3.07 5.56 3.66
C MET A 137 2.84 4.50 2.56
N SER A 138 2.13 4.86 1.50
CA SER A 138 1.78 3.95 0.40
C SER A 138 2.97 3.26 -0.25
N HIS A 139 4.08 4.00 -0.42
CA HIS A 139 5.34 3.52 -0.99
C HIS A 139 6.22 2.73 0.00
N SER A 140 5.88 2.68 1.30
CA SER A 140 6.71 2.02 2.32
C SER A 140 7.03 0.55 2.03
N PRO A 141 6.07 -0.28 1.55
CA PRO A 141 6.34 -1.70 1.31
C PRO A 141 7.38 -1.95 0.21
N LEU A 142 7.70 -0.96 -0.63
CA LEU A 142 8.78 -1.08 -1.62
C LEU A 142 10.16 -1.31 -0.98
N LYS A 143 10.33 -1.02 0.31
CA LYS A 143 11.54 -1.36 1.08
C LYS A 143 11.80 -2.89 1.11
N LEU A 144 10.75 -3.70 0.93
CA LEU A 144 10.86 -5.17 0.85
C LEU A 144 11.32 -5.65 -0.54
N LEU A 145 11.13 -4.85 -1.59
CA LEU A 145 11.34 -5.24 -2.99
C LEU A 145 12.79 -4.97 -3.46
N LYS A 146 13.75 -5.59 -2.77
CA LYS A 146 15.20 -5.33 -2.94
C LYS A 146 15.74 -5.61 -4.35
N ASN A 147 15.09 -6.50 -5.12
CA ASN A 147 15.45 -6.78 -6.52
C ASN A 147 15.33 -5.57 -7.45
N PHE A 148 14.56 -4.55 -7.08
CA PHE A 148 14.44 -3.33 -7.88
C PHE A 148 15.38 -2.21 -7.42
N HIS A 149 16.00 -2.34 -6.24
CA HIS A 149 16.77 -1.25 -5.63
C HIS A 149 18.03 -0.87 -6.41
N ASN A 150 18.65 -1.83 -7.11
CA ASN A 150 19.84 -1.59 -7.93
C ASN A 150 19.54 -1.24 -9.39
N LYS A 151 18.26 -1.22 -9.78
CA LYS A 151 17.85 -0.87 -11.14
C LYS A 151 17.81 0.63 -11.33
N ARG A 152 18.02 1.08 -12.56
CA ARG A 152 17.70 2.45 -12.97
C ARG A 152 16.19 2.62 -13.09
N CYS A 153 15.60 3.28 -12.10
CA CYS A 153 14.17 3.47 -12.01
C CYS A 153 13.76 4.85 -12.52
N LEU A 154 12.80 4.90 -13.45
CA LEU A 154 12.04 6.11 -13.72
C LEU A 154 10.98 6.29 -12.64
N ILE A 155 10.94 7.45 -12.00
CA ILE A 155 10.05 7.74 -10.90
C ILE A 155 9.01 8.78 -11.32
N SER A 156 7.74 8.44 -11.12
CA SER A 156 6.60 9.33 -11.32
C SER A 156 5.83 9.51 -10.00
N GLY A 157 5.45 10.74 -9.69
CA GLY A 157 4.71 11.07 -8.47
C GLY A 157 4.92 12.51 -8.04
N GLN A 158 4.48 12.84 -6.82
CA GLN A 158 4.61 14.16 -6.22
C GLN A 158 5.49 14.14 -4.97
N GLY A 159 5.97 15.32 -4.58
CA GLY A 159 6.81 15.49 -3.40
C GLY A 159 8.30 15.25 -3.67
N PRO A 160 9.11 15.03 -2.62
CA PRO A 160 10.55 14.80 -2.74
C PRO A 160 10.83 13.37 -3.21
N VAL A 161 10.37 13.01 -4.41
CA VAL A 161 10.36 11.63 -4.94
C VAL A 161 11.76 10.99 -4.99
N VAL A 162 12.81 11.78 -5.26
CA VAL A 162 14.19 11.29 -5.25
C VAL A 162 14.62 10.88 -3.84
N GLU A 163 14.27 11.68 -2.83
CA GLU A 163 14.61 11.40 -1.44
C GLU A 163 13.79 10.21 -0.91
N ILE A 164 12.51 10.13 -1.26
CA ILE A 164 11.65 8.97 -0.97
C ILE A 164 12.29 7.69 -1.54
N ALA A 165 12.66 7.69 -2.82
CA ALA A 165 13.27 6.53 -3.46
C ALA A 165 14.59 6.11 -2.79
N LYS A 166 15.48 7.07 -2.49
CA LYS A 166 16.74 6.80 -1.78
C LYS A 166 16.51 6.20 -0.39
N ASN A 167 15.57 6.76 0.38
CA ASN A 167 15.22 6.25 1.72
C ASN A 167 14.60 4.84 1.70
N LEU A 168 13.98 4.44 0.58
CA LEU A 168 13.46 3.09 0.36
C LEU A 168 14.54 2.09 -0.07
N GLY A 169 15.70 2.56 -0.53
CA GLY A 169 16.84 1.73 -0.94
C GLY A 169 17.20 1.83 -2.44
N PHE A 170 16.46 2.57 -3.26
CA PHE A 170 16.77 2.72 -4.68
C PHE A 170 18.06 3.53 -4.88
N THR A 171 18.99 2.97 -5.66
CA THR A 171 20.34 3.54 -5.84
C THR A 171 20.47 4.39 -7.10
N SER A 172 19.70 4.10 -8.15
CA SER A 172 19.70 4.83 -9.42
C SER A 172 18.30 5.30 -9.79
N VAL A 173 18.06 6.60 -9.65
CA VAL A 173 16.74 7.22 -9.83
C VAL A 173 16.81 8.30 -10.90
N ILE A 174 15.83 8.30 -11.80
CA ILE A 174 15.58 9.38 -12.75
C ILE A 174 14.12 9.80 -12.59
N THR A 175 13.86 11.10 -12.51
CA THR A 175 12.50 11.65 -12.46
C THR A 175 11.94 11.91 -13.86
N ILE A 176 10.61 12.03 -13.97
CA ILE A 176 9.94 12.48 -15.21
C ILE A 176 10.53 13.81 -15.72
N ASP A 177 10.81 14.76 -14.81
CA ASP A 177 11.38 16.06 -15.18
C ASP A 177 12.84 15.95 -15.66
N GLU A 178 13.65 15.09 -15.05
CA GLU A 178 15.02 14.85 -15.54
C GLU A 178 15.02 14.17 -16.91
N LEU A 179 14.18 13.13 -17.10
CA LEU A 179 14.05 12.46 -18.40
C LEU A 179 13.66 13.47 -19.50
N ARG A 180 12.71 14.37 -19.19
CA ARG A 180 12.34 15.48 -20.08
C ARG A 180 13.50 16.43 -20.37
N GLN A 181 14.36 16.72 -19.39
CA GLN A 181 15.54 17.57 -19.61
C GLN A 181 16.59 16.89 -20.51
N TYR A 182 16.78 15.57 -20.38
CA TYR A 182 17.65 14.80 -21.27
C TYR A 182 17.08 14.65 -22.68
N HIS A 183 15.76 14.53 -22.82
CA HIS A 183 15.07 14.30 -24.10
C HIS A 183 13.87 15.23 -24.28
N PRO A 184 14.09 16.53 -24.49
CA PRO A 184 13.01 17.53 -24.51
C PRO A 184 12.03 17.35 -25.68
N ASN A 185 12.46 16.68 -26.75
CA ASN A 185 11.62 16.33 -27.90
C ASN A 185 10.54 15.28 -27.62
N LEU A 186 10.63 14.56 -26.49
CA LEU A 186 9.61 13.60 -26.11
C LEU A 186 8.36 14.25 -25.49
N ASP A 187 8.47 15.49 -24.99
CA ASP A 187 7.37 16.19 -24.31
C ASP A 187 6.95 17.47 -25.06
N VAL A 188 6.33 17.27 -26.22
CA VAL A 188 5.98 18.34 -27.18
C VAL A 188 4.47 18.60 -27.31
N VAL A 189 3.66 17.96 -26.48
CA VAL A 189 2.20 18.21 -26.40
C VAL A 189 1.94 19.64 -25.96
N ASP A 190 2.71 20.15 -25.00
CA ASP A 190 2.74 21.57 -24.66
C ASP A 190 3.56 22.33 -25.69
N HIS A 191 2.89 23.02 -26.61
CA HIS A 191 3.54 23.78 -27.68
C HIS A 191 4.55 24.82 -27.18
N LYS A 192 4.38 25.34 -25.96
CA LYS A 192 5.34 26.28 -25.37
C LYS A 192 6.69 25.61 -25.07
N ARG A 193 6.71 24.29 -24.94
CA ARG A 193 7.90 23.48 -24.72
C ARG A 193 8.60 23.06 -26.01
N ARG A 194 8.17 23.46 -27.21
CA ARG A 194 8.80 23.02 -28.49
C ARG A 194 10.10 23.74 -28.85
N ASN A 195 10.46 24.80 -28.12
CA ASN A 195 11.68 25.57 -28.35
C ASN A 195 12.80 25.12 -27.40
N PHE A 196 13.52 24.05 -27.75
CA PHE A 196 14.65 23.54 -26.97
C PHE A 196 15.92 23.36 -27.82
N ALA A 197 17.07 23.59 -27.19
CA ALA A 197 18.34 23.08 -27.71
C ALA A 197 18.45 21.58 -27.36
N PRO A 198 18.92 20.72 -28.29
CA PRO A 198 19.15 19.31 -27.98
C PRO A 198 20.09 19.14 -26.80
N CYS A 199 19.75 18.27 -25.84
CA CYS A 199 20.68 17.91 -24.78
C CYS A 199 21.75 16.97 -25.35
N VAL A 200 22.99 17.45 -25.41
CA VAL A 200 24.15 16.69 -25.93
C VAL A 200 24.37 15.38 -25.17
N LEU A 201 23.97 15.33 -23.90
CA LEU A 201 24.11 14.16 -23.03
C LEU A 201 23.00 13.12 -23.24
N GLY A 202 21.87 13.48 -23.87
CA GLY A 202 20.74 12.57 -24.10
C GLY A 202 21.14 11.31 -24.89
N ARG A 203 22.10 11.42 -25.82
CA ARG A 203 22.62 10.27 -26.59
C ARG A 203 23.45 9.27 -25.78
N TYR A 204 23.88 9.65 -24.59
CA TYR A 204 24.61 8.78 -23.66
C TYR A 204 23.73 8.38 -22.48
N PHE A 205 22.43 8.69 -22.54
CA PHE A 205 21.49 8.36 -21.49
C PHE A 205 21.31 6.84 -21.48
N PRO A 206 21.67 6.17 -20.38
CA PRO A 206 21.58 4.71 -20.28
C PRO A 206 20.12 4.26 -20.09
N PRO A 207 19.80 3.00 -20.44
CA PRO A 207 18.44 2.52 -20.44
C PRO A 207 17.81 2.52 -19.05
N ILE A 208 16.53 2.87 -19.01
CA ILE A 208 15.67 2.68 -17.83
C ILE A 208 15.31 1.20 -17.70
N GLU A 209 15.34 0.67 -16.48
CA GLU A 209 15.18 -0.78 -16.22
C GLU A 209 13.90 -1.11 -15.44
N ALA A 210 13.28 -0.11 -14.82
CA ALA A 210 12.00 -0.22 -14.12
C ALA A 210 11.32 1.15 -13.98
N ILE A 211 10.02 1.13 -13.70
CA ILE A 211 9.22 2.32 -13.44
C ILE A 211 8.59 2.21 -12.06
N VAL A 212 8.64 3.28 -11.28
CA VAL A 212 7.98 3.36 -9.97
C VAL A 212 7.01 4.54 -9.97
N LEU A 213 5.75 4.24 -9.71
CA LEU A 213 4.65 5.19 -9.65
C LEU A 213 4.28 5.36 -8.16
N PHE A 214 4.80 6.43 -7.53
CA PHE A 214 4.58 6.70 -6.11
C PHE A 214 3.17 7.23 -5.79
N GLY A 215 2.51 7.85 -6.76
CA GLY A 215 1.20 8.47 -6.58
C GLY A 215 0.86 9.41 -7.73
N GLU A 216 -0.16 10.25 -7.53
CA GLU A 216 -0.71 11.13 -8.54
C GLU A 216 0.38 12.02 -9.13
N SER A 217 0.61 11.92 -10.44
CA SER A 217 1.50 12.85 -11.13
C SER A 217 0.75 14.13 -11.49
N ILE A 218 1.46 15.25 -11.58
CA ILE A 218 0.90 16.49 -12.15
C ILE A 218 1.22 16.48 -13.65
N ARG A 219 0.36 17.08 -14.48
CA ARG A 219 0.51 17.08 -15.95
C ARG A 219 0.55 15.66 -16.52
N TRP A 220 -0.62 15.01 -16.50
CA TRP A 220 -0.76 13.63 -16.93
C TRP A 220 -0.35 13.43 -18.37
N GLU A 221 -0.52 14.43 -19.25
CA GLU A 221 -0.10 14.35 -20.64
C GLU A 221 1.41 14.09 -20.78
N THR A 222 2.23 14.82 -20.01
CA THR A 222 3.69 14.65 -20.01
C THR A 222 4.07 13.31 -19.38
N SER A 223 3.48 12.98 -18.22
CA SER A 223 3.84 11.76 -17.49
C SER A 223 3.46 10.51 -18.27
N LEU A 224 2.24 10.46 -18.84
CA LEU A 224 1.78 9.36 -19.67
C LEU A 224 2.66 9.20 -20.91
N GLN A 225 2.93 10.28 -21.65
CA GLN A 225 3.78 10.23 -22.85
C GLN A 225 5.15 9.62 -22.54
N LEU A 226 5.86 10.16 -21.52
CA LEU A 226 7.21 9.72 -21.20
C LEU A 226 7.27 8.29 -20.64
N ILE A 227 6.30 7.90 -19.81
CA ILE A 227 6.20 6.52 -19.31
C ILE A 227 5.94 5.56 -20.47
N LEU A 228 5.01 5.90 -21.37
CA LEU A 228 4.69 5.11 -22.55
C LEU A 228 5.90 4.95 -23.48
N ASP A 229 6.64 6.04 -23.74
CA ASP A 229 7.86 6.00 -24.55
C ASP A 229 8.89 5.05 -23.94
N VAL A 230 9.07 5.08 -22.62
CA VAL A 230 10.01 4.20 -21.90
C VAL A 230 9.59 2.74 -21.98
N ILE A 231 8.31 2.40 -21.75
CA ILE A 231 7.86 1.00 -21.81
C ILE A 231 7.86 0.46 -23.25
N MET A 232 7.48 1.28 -24.24
CA MET A 232 7.42 0.85 -25.64
C MET A 232 8.80 0.73 -26.28
N SER A 233 9.79 1.50 -25.79
CA SER A 233 11.19 1.44 -26.23
C SER A 233 12.05 0.45 -25.45
N ASN A 234 11.47 -0.26 -24.47
CA ASN A 234 12.21 -1.13 -23.55
C ASN A 234 13.37 -0.39 -22.83
N GLY A 235 13.13 0.87 -22.47
CA GLY A 235 14.06 1.71 -21.71
C GLY A 235 14.97 2.61 -22.54
N PHE A 236 15.00 2.46 -23.87
CA PHE A 236 15.89 3.19 -24.78
C PHE A 236 15.13 4.30 -25.53
N VAL A 237 14.97 5.47 -24.92
CA VAL A 237 14.13 6.56 -25.44
C VAL A 237 14.75 7.38 -26.58
N ASP A 238 15.99 7.10 -26.90
CA ASP A 238 16.82 7.78 -27.89
C ASP A 238 16.56 7.29 -29.33
N HIS A 239 15.94 6.12 -29.48
CA HIS A 239 15.61 5.54 -30.79
C HIS A 239 14.20 4.97 -30.83
N ALA A 240 13.52 5.16 -31.97
CA ALA A 240 12.23 4.52 -32.20
C ALA A 240 12.42 2.99 -32.29
N PRO A 241 11.65 2.20 -31.52
CA PRO A 241 11.76 0.74 -31.57
C PRO A 241 11.25 0.22 -32.91
N LYS A 242 11.98 -0.73 -33.52
CA LYS A 242 11.51 -1.43 -34.74
C LYS A 242 10.25 -2.26 -34.48
N ARG A 243 10.11 -2.76 -33.25
CA ARG A 243 8.99 -3.54 -32.74
C ARG A 243 8.90 -3.30 -31.23
N PHE A 244 7.68 -3.17 -30.71
CA PHE A 244 7.45 -3.09 -29.27
C PHE A 244 7.86 -4.39 -28.57
N PRO A 245 8.40 -4.32 -27.33
CA PRO A 245 8.83 -5.50 -26.61
C PRO A 245 7.66 -6.44 -26.34
N ASP A 246 7.92 -7.76 -26.33
CA ASP A 246 6.88 -8.74 -26.04
C ASP A 246 6.44 -8.67 -24.56
N ASN A 247 7.39 -8.37 -23.67
CA ASN A 247 7.17 -8.06 -22.25
C ASN A 247 7.75 -6.69 -21.96
N HIS A 248 6.95 -5.78 -21.42
CA HIS A 248 7.41 -4.44 -21.07
C HIS A 248 8.26 -4.45 -19.77
N LEU A 249 8.93 -3.32 -19.50
CA LEU A 249 9.72 -3.13 -18.30
C LEU A 249 8.87 -3.30 -17.02
N PRO A 250 9.44 -3.77 -15.90
CA PRO A 250 8.74 -3.83 -14.62
C PRO A 250 8.17 -2.48 -14.17
N ILE A 251 6.91 -2.49 -13.72
CA ILE A 251 6.22 -1.30 -13.20
C ILE A 251 5.77 -1.59 -11.76
N LEU A 252 6.13 -0.73 -10.83
CA LEU A 252 5.71 -0.77 -9.43
C LEU A 252 4.74 0.39 -9.19
N ALA A 253 3.51 0.13 -8.76
CA ALA A 253 2.53 1.15 -8.40
C ALA A 253 2.32 1.18 -6.88
N CYS A 254 2.19 2.36 -6.29
CA CYS A 254 2.09 2.50 -4.83
C CYS A 254 0.70 2.82 -4.30
N ASN A 255 -0.24 3.17 -5.16
CA ASN A 255 -1.60 3.47 -4.78
C ASN A 255 -2.55 3.07 -5.92
N ALA A 256 -3.57 2.27 -5.63
CA ALA A 256 -4.55 1.83 -6.61
C ALA A 256 -5.90 2.57 -6.49
N ASP A 257 -6.02 3.53 -5.58
CA ASP A 257 -7.27 4.22 -5.29
C ASP A 257 -7.75 5.00 -6.51
N MET A 258 -8.92 4.63 -7.06
CA MET A 258 -9.52 5.35 -8.18
C MET A 258 -9.88 6.78 -7.80
N VAL A 259 -10.46 6.97 -6.61
CA VAL A 259 -10.88 8.26 -6.07
C VAL A 259 -10.58 8.36 -4.58
N TRP A 260 -10.46 9.58 -4.07
CA TRP A 260 -10.31 9.87 -2.64
C TRP A 260 -11.12 11.09 -2.23
N MET A 261 -11.41 11.22 -0.93
CA MET A 261 -12.19 12.33 -0.37
C MET A 261 -11.29 13.47 0.09
N ALA A 262 -11.42 14.62 -0.57
CA ALA A 262 -10.75 15.87 -0.22
C ALA A 262 -11.74 16.86 0.45
N GLU A 263 -11.38 18.13 0.52
CA GLU A 263 -12.27 19.20 1.03
C GLU A 263 -13.46 19.50 0.10
N ALA A 264 -13.41 19.05 -1.14
CA ALA A 264 -14.47 19.24 -2.12
C ALA A 264 -15.71 18.37 -1.83
N THR A 265 -16.87 18.81 -2.29
CA THR A 265 -18.14 18.09 -2.13
C THR A 265 -18.20 16.76 -2.89
N MET A 266 -17.36 16.59 -3.92
CA MET A 266 -17.27 15.39 -4.74
C MET A 266 -15.86 14.78 -4.66
N PRO A 267 -15.73 13.42 -4.70
CA PRO A 267 -14.44 12.73 -4.70
C PRO A 267 -13.49 13.27 -5.78
N ARG A 268 -12.19 13.28 -5.50
CA ARG A 268 -11.12 13.66 -6.44
C ARG A 268 -10.48 12.41 -7.04
N PHE A 269 -9.95 12.53 -8.25
CA PHE A 269 -9.18 11.42 -8.85
C PHE A 269 -7.97 11.08 -7.99
N GLY A 270 -7.84 9.79 -7.66
CA GLY A 270 -6.65 9.22 -7.06
C GLY A 270 -5.73 8.62 -8.12
N HIS A 271 -4.64 8.02 -7.67
CA HIS A 271 -3.64 7.42 -8.56
C HIS A 271 -4.19 6.30 -9.44
N GLY A 272 -5.19 5.54 -8.97
CA GLY A 272 -5.84 4.48 -9.76
C GLY A 272 -6.45 4.99 -11.06
N THR A 273 -6.96 6.23 -11.10
CA THR A 273 -7.45 6.82 -12.37
C THR A 273 -6.29 7.03 -13.36
N PHE A 274 -5.11 7.43 -12.88
CA PHE A 274 -3.91 7.55 -13.72
C PHE A 274 -3.45 6.18 -14.23
N LEU A 275 -3.45 5.16 -13.37
CA LEU A 275 -3.13 3.77 -13.74
C LEU A 275 -4.07 3.28 -14.86
N HIS A 276 -5.37 3.50 -14.69
CA HIS A 276 -6.38 3.15 -15.70
C HIS A 276 -6.11 3.84 -17.05
N CYS A 277 -5.80 5.14 -17.05
CA CYS A 277 -5.42 5.84 -18.28
C CYS A 277 -4.16 5.23 -18.94
N LEU A 278 -3.13 4.95 -18.15
CA LEU A 278 -1.88 4.36 -18.63
C LEU A 278 -2.12 2.99 -19.27
N GLU A 279 -2.90 2.13 -18.61
CA GLU A 279 -3.28 0.80 -19.10
C GLU A 279 -4.01 0.88 -20.44
N GLN A 280 -5.06 1.70 -20.52
CA GLN A 280 -5.89 1.81 -21.71
C GLN A 280 -5.13 2.37 -22.91
N ILE A 281 -4.26 3.35 -22.69
CA ILE A 281 -3.43 3.91 -23.77
C ILE A 281 -2.38 2.89 -24.21
N TYR A 282 -1.69 2.23 -23.27
CA TYR A 282 -0.71 1.18 -23.62
C TYR A 282 -1.35 0.05 -24.41
N GLU A 283 -2.52 -0.43 -24.00
CA GLU A 283 -3.25 -1.48 -24.72
C GLU A 283 -3.64 -1.02 -26.13
N LYS A 284 -4.15 0.21 -26.26
CA LYS A 284 -4.54 0.76 -27.56
C LYS A 284 -3.37 0.91 -28.53
N LEU A 285 -2.19 1.29 -28.03
CA LEU A 285 -1.00 1.53 -28.85
C LEU A 285 -0.23 0.23 -29.16
N SER A 286 -0.10 -0.66 -28.18
CA SER A 286 0.74 -1.86 -28.30
C SER A 286 -0.04 -3.12 -28.68
N GLY A 287 -1.36 -3.13 -28.52
CA GLY A 287 -2.21 -4.31 -28.62
C GLY A 287 -2.03 -5.32 -27.48
N ARG A 288 -1.40 -4.91 -26.37
CA ARG A 288 -1.05 -5.77 -25.24
C ARG A 288 -1.52 -5.19 -23.92
N GLU A 289 -1.84 -6.07 -22.99
CA GLU A 289 -2.19 -5.68 -21.64
C GLU A 289 -0.95 -5.20 -20.86
N LEU A 290 -1.09 -4.08 -20.13
CA LEU A 290 -0.10 -3.61 -19.15
C LEU A 290 -0.22 -4.41 -17.85
N LYS A 291 0.92 -4.86 -17.31
CA LYS A 291 1.02 -5.72 -16.13
C LYS A 291 1.90 -5.11 -15.05
N TYR A 292 1.40 -4.97 -13.84
CA TYR A 292 2.23 -4.48 -12.75
C TYR A 292 3.12 -5.59 -12.19
N SER A 293 4.38 -5.27 -11.95
CA SER A 293 5.29 -6.16 -11.23
C SER A 293 5.01 -6.15 -9.73
N ALA A 294 4.47 -5.06 -9.19
CA ALA A 294 3.89 -5.00 -7.86
C ALA A 294 2.91 -3.82 -7.78
N ILE A 295 1.81 -4.01 -7.06
CA ILE A 295 0.94 -2.93 -6.60
C ILE A 295 1.00 -2.96 -5.07
N VAL A 296 1.51 -1.88 -4.48
CA VAL A 296 1.57 -1.69 -3.04
C VAL A 296 0.57 -0.61 -2.62
N GLY A 297 0.52 -0.27 -1.33
CA GLY A 297 -0.57 0.52 -0.77
C GLY A 297 -1.79 -0.34 -0.45
N LYS A 298 -2.70 0.16 0.38
CA LYS A 298 -3.98 -0.49 0.66
C LYS A 298 -4.78 -0.58 -0.65
N PRO A 299 -5.57 -1.65 -0.87
CA PRO A 299 -5.83 -2.77 0.02
C PRO A 299 -4.82 -3.95 -0.07
N ASN A 300 -3.72 -3.82 -0.81
CA ASN A 300 -2.82 -4.95 -1.05
C ASN A 300 -2.22 -5.52 0.25
N GLU A 301 -2.13 -6.84 0.33
CA GLU A 301 -1.73 -7.60 1.51
C GLU A 301 -0.31 -7.27 1.97
N ILE A 302 0.58 -6.94 1.03
CA ILE A 302 1.97 -6.54 1.32
C ILE A 302 2.03 -5.29 2.22
N SER A 303 1.04 -4.41 2.13
CA SER A 303 0.95 -3.20 2.95
C SER A 303 0.65 -3.54 4.41
N TYR A 304 -0.26 -4.49 4.64
CA TYR A 304 -0.60 -4.97 5.97
C TYR A 304 0.49 -5.87 6.57
N TYR A 305 1.19 -6.65 5.74
CA TYR A 305 2.39 -7.35 6.18
C TYR A 305 3.50 -6.41 6.61
N TYR A 306 3.77 -5.35 5.83
CA TYR A 306 4.74 -4.34 6.22
C TYR A 306 4.29 -3.62 7.51
N ALA A 307 2.99 -3.32 7.63
CA ALA A 307 2.40 -2.72 8.82
C ALA A 307 2.56 -3.62 10.07
N GLU A 308 2.40 -4.94 9.94
CA GLU A 308 2.64 -5.90 11.02
C GLU A 308 4.08 -5.79 11.56
N ASN A 309 5.08 -5.75 10.67
CA ASN A 309 6.48 -5.65 11.07
C ASN A 309 6.74 -4.33 11.81
N VAL A 310 6.23 -3.22 11.28
CA VAL A 310 6.35 -1.89 11.90
C VAL A 310 5.64 -1.83 13.26
N LEU A 311 4.48 -2.48 13.40
CA LEU A 311 3.75 -2.55 14.66
C LEU A 311 4.55 -3.33 15.71
N ASN A 312 5.21 -4.42 15.32
CA ASN A 312 6.12 -5.17 16.20
C ASN A 312 7.37 -4.37 16.57
N GLU A 313 7.96 -3.60 15.65
CA GLU A 313 9.07 -2.70 15.94
C GLU A 313 8.67 -1.63 16.97
N HIS A 314 7.47 -1.05 16.83
CA HIS A 314 6.95 -0.10 17.81
C HIS A 314 6.62 -0.76 19.16
N ALA A 315 6.09 -2.00 19.15
CA ALA A 315 5.87 -2.76 20.38
C ALA A 315 7.18 -2.95 21.17
N GLN A 316 8.26 -3.31 20.47
CA GLN A 316 9.60 -3.44 21.06
C GLN A 316 10.11 -2.11 21.61
N SER A 317 9.92 -1.00 20.90
CA SER A 317 10.41 0.30 21.34
C SER A 317 9.71 0.84 22.61
N ILE A 318 8.47 0.42 22.88
CA ILE A 318 7.73 0.79 24.10
C ILE A 318 7.81 -0.27 25.23
N GLY A 319 8.62 -1.32 25.03
CA GLY A 319 9.02 -2.28 26.04
C GLY A 319 8.33 -3.66 25.98
N PHE A 320 7.59 -3.98 24.93
CA PHE A 320 7.01 -5.31 24.75
C PHE A 320 7.95 -6.23 23.96
N THR A 321 8.30 -7.39 24.54
CA THR A 321 9.22 -8.34 23.91
C THR A 321 8.52 -9.41 23.06
N ASN A 322 7.22 -9.60 23.31
CA ASN A 322 6.43 -10.61 22.60
C ASN A 322 5.85 -10.02 21.32
N PRO A 323 5.76 -10.83 20.25
CA PRO A 323 5.06 -10.43 19.03
C PRO A 323 3.59 -10.08 19.25
N ILE A 324 3.10 -9.14 18.46
CA ILE A 324 1.69 -8.82 18.36
C ILE A 324 0.96 -9.96 17.67
N LYS A 325 -0.06 -10.49 18.33
CA LYS A 325 -0.90 -11.60 17.87
C LYS A 325 -2.20 -11.11 17.25
N ARG A 326 -2.74 -10.00 17.71
CA ARG A 326 -4.04 -9.48 17.26
C ARG A 326 -3.90 -8.03 16.81
N MET A 327 -4.25 -7.77 15.56
CA MET A 327 -4.19 -6.43 14.99
C MET A 327 -5.61 -5.87 14.83
N TYR A 328 -5.80 -4.60 15.13
CA TYR A 328 -7.07 -3.90 14.90
C TYR A 328 -6.84 -2.79 13.87
N ALA A 329 -7.35 -3.02 12.64
CA ALA A 329 -7.26 -2.06 11.55
C ALA A 329 -8.50 -1.17 11.54
N ILE A 330 -8.31 0.12 11.80
CA ILE A 330 -9.38 1.12 11.91
C ILE A 330 -9.32 2.02 10.68
N GLY A 331 -10.38 2.00 9.87
CA GLY A 331 -10.45 2.68 8.58
C GLY A 331 -11.84 3.22 8.28
N ASP A 332 -11.95 4.13 7.33
CA ASP A 332 -13.21 4.78 6.93
C ASP A 332 -13.70 4.32 5.54
N ASN A 333 -12.88 3.55 4.81
CA ASN A 333 -13.17 3.13 3.45
C ASN A 333 -13.29 1.59 3.35
N LEU A 334 -14.46 1.14 2.87
CA LEU A 334 -14.77 -0.28 2.67
C LEU A 334 -13.83 -0.95 1.66
N ASP A 335 -13.53 -0.26 0.56
CA ASP A 335 -12.85 -0.84 -0.60
C ASP A 335 -11.32 -0.90 -0.43
N THR A 336 -10.78 -0.20 0.59
CA THR A 336 -9.34 -0.09 0.82
C THR A 336 -8.94 -0.58 2.21
N ASP A 337 -9.47 0.03 3.27
CA ASP A 337 -9.11 -0.31 4.65
C ASP A 337 -9.70 -1.65 5.05
N ILE A 338 -11.03 -1.78 4.92
CA ILE A 338 -11.75 -2.98 5.36
C ILE A 338 -11.39 -4.16 4.47
N TYR A 339 -11.44 -3.95 3.15
CA TYR A 339 -11.06 -4.95 2.17
C TYR A 339 -9.65 -5.49 2.41
N GLY A 340 -8.67 -4.60 2.54
CA GLY A 340 -7.27 -5.00 2.69
C GLY A 340 -6.97 -5.70 4.02
N ALA A 341 -7.55 -5.21 5.12
CA ALA A 341 -7.44 -5.89 6.41
C ALA A 341 -8.06 -7.30 6.34
N ASN A 342 -9.20 -7.45 5.66
CA ASN A 342 -9.87 -8.74 5.54
C ASN A 342 -9.13 -9.73 4.64
N ILE A 343 -8.54 -9.29 3.52
CA ILE A 343 -7.63 -10.12 2.70
C ILE A 343 -6.48 -10.63 3.57
N TYR A 344 -5.85 -9.71 4.31
CA TYR A 344 -4.72 -10.08 5.15
C TYR A 344 -5.12 -11.08 6.24
N ASN A 345 -6.30 -10.92 6.85
CA ASN A 345 -6.83 -11.89 7.80
C ASN A 345 -7.02 -13.29 7.20
N GLN A 346 -7.55 -13.38 5.98
CA GLN A 346 -7.69 -14.67 5.29
C GLN A 346 -6.32 -15.35 5.10
N ILE A 347 -5.29 -14.58 4.74
CA ILE A 347 -3.92 -15.09 4.61
C ILE A 347 -3.40 -15.61 5.96
N LEU A 348 -3.60 -14.87 7.06
CA LEU A 348 -3.20 -15.30 8.41
C LEU A 348 -3.87 -16.62 8.81
N VAL A 349 -5.20 -16.71 8.63
CA VAL A 349 -5.98 -17.91 8.95
C VAL A 349 -5.56 -19.11 8.11
N ASN A 350 -5.33 -18.91 6.81
CA ASN A 350 -4.90 -19.98 5.90
C ASN A 350 -3.48 -20.47 6.22
N ASN A 351 -2.58 -19.57 6.62
CA ASN A 351 -1.23 -19.92 7.06
C ASN A 351 -1.27 -20.70 8.38
N LYS A 352 -2.10 -20.30 9.34
CA LYS A 352 -2.31 -21.04 10.60
C LYS A 352 -2.81 -22.46 10.33
N ARG A 353 -3.87 -22.62 9.54
CA ARG A 353 -4.40 -23.93 9.12
C ARG A 353 -3.37 -24.79 8.40
N SER A 354 -2.55 -24.19 7.55
CA SER A 354 -1.49 -24.91 6.82
C SER A 354 -0.40 -25.41 7.76
N ARG A 355 0.01 -24.60 8.75
CA ARG A 355 0.99 -25.00 9.78
C ARG A 355 0.44 -26.12 10.67
N GLU A 356 -0.81 -26.00 11.12
CA GLU A 356 -1.50 -27.05 11.91
C GLU A 356 -1.57 -28.38 11.15
N LYS A 357 -1.94 -28.35 9.85
CA LYS A 357 -1.95 -29.55 8.99
C LYS A 357 -0.56 -30.17 8.81
N LYS A 358 0.50 -29.35 8.71
CA LYS A 358 1.88 -29.85 8.63
C LYS A 358 2.31 -30.53 9.92
N LEU A 359 2.03 -29.93 11.07
CA LEU A 359 2.33 -30.50 12.39
C LEU A 359 1.60 -31.85 12.60
N LEU A 360 0.31 -31.93 12.26
CA LEU A 360 -0.49 -33.17 12.32
C LEU A 360 0.05 -34.28 11.40
N LYS A 361 0.62 -33.92 10.25
CA LYS A 361 1.26 -34.91 9.37
C LYS A 361 2.62 -35.37 9.91
N GLN A 362 3.38 -34.46 10.53
CA GLN A 362 4.68 -34.76 11.14
C GLN A 362 4.58 -35.69 12.34
N GLU A 363 3.54 -35.56 13.17
CA GLU A 363 3.29 -36.51 14.28
C GLU A 363 3.00 -37.94 13.78
N ASN A 364 2.54 -38.09 12.53
CA ASN A 364 2.25 -39.38 11.91
C ASN A 364 3.39 -39.94 11.04
N SER A 365 4.46 -39.17 10.78
CA SER A 365 5.60 -39.59 9.96
C SER A 365 6.92 -39.13 10.58
N ASN A 366 7.72 -40.07 11.10
CA ASN A 366 9.09 -39.84 11.61
C ASN A 366 10.07 -39.46 10.48
N GLN A 367 9.86 -38.32 9.80
CA GLN A 367 10.76 -37.80 8.76
C GLN A 367 11.28 -36.42 9.15
N SER A 368 12.61 -36.27 9.06
CA SER A 368 13.36 -35.03 9.25
C SER A 368 13.22 -34.09 8.05
N ILE A 369 13.18 -32.79 8.32
CA ILE A 369 12.89 -31.72 7.36
C ILE A 369 14.16 -31.34 6.56
N GLU A 370 14.07 -31.34 5.23
CA GLU A 370 14.85 -30.43 4.38
C GLU A 370 14.19 -29.04 4.46
N GLU A 371 14.86 -28.09 5.13
CA GLU A 371 14.42 -26.69 5.21
C GLU A 371 14.66 -25.99 3.86
N SER A 372 13.73 -26.13 2.93
CA SER A 372 13.81 -25.43 1.64
C SER A 372 12.56 -24.63 1.30
N SER A 373 12.27 -23.63 2.12
CA SER A 373 11.70 -22.33 1.72
C SER A 373 11.38 -21.57 3.00
N GLU A 374 12.02 -20.41 3.23
CA GLU A 374 11.56 -19.47 4.26
C GLU A 374 10.09 -19.14 4.01
N GLU A 375 9.20 -19.81 4.73
CA GLU A 375 7.79 -19.51 4.72
C GLU A 375 7.60 -18.09 5.23
N PHE A 376 6.59 -17.41 4.71
CA PHE A 376 6.13 -16.14 5.24
C PHE A 376 5.83 -16.28 6.75
N LEU A 377 6.72 -15.77 7.60
CA LEU A 377 6.64 -15.86 9.05
C LEU A 377 5.94 -14.62 9.63
N SER A 378 4.70 -14.37 9.20
CA SER A 378 3.83 -13.51 9.99
C SER A 378 3.67 -14.11 11.39
N GLN A 379 3.74 -13.23 12.38
CA GLN A 379 3.69 -13.51 13.81
C GLN A 379 2.30 -13.24 14.39
N ALA A 380 1.53 -12.38 13.73
CA ALA A 380 0.11 -12.15 13.96
C ALA A 380 -0.71 -13.39 13.64
N GLU A 381 -1.79 -13.58 14.40
CA GLU A 381 -2.75 -14.66 14.24
C GLU A 381 -4.06 -14.18 13.63
N SER A 382 -4.41 -12.91 13.83
CA SER A 382 -5.59 -12.29 13.24
C SER A 382 -5.42 -10.78 13.07
N ILE A 383 -6.20 -10.25 12.13
CA ILE A 383 -6.47 -8.82 12.02
C ILE A 383 -7.99 -8.61 11.95
N THR A 384 -8.50 -7.70 12.77
CA THR A 384 -9.90 -7.34 12.85
C THR A 384 -10.09 -5.95 12.24
N SER A 385 -10.92 -5.88 11.19
CA SER A 385 -11.27 -4.62 10.53
C SER A 385 -12.41 -3.90 11.26
N ILE A 386 -12.22 -2.62 11.53
CA ILE A 386 -13.18 -1.74 12.18
C ILE A 386 -13.45 -0.54 11.27
N LEU A 387 -14.69 -0.44 10.79
CA LEU A 387 -15.14 0.67 9.96
C LEU A 387 -15.63 1.82 10.85
N VAL A 388 -15.07 3.02 10.65
CA VAL A 388 -15.59 4.25 11.26
C VAL A 388 -16.46 5.04 10.29
N ARG A 389 -17.42 5.80 10.82
CA ARG A 389 -18.40 6.57 10.02
C ARG A 389 -18.03 8.05 9.85
N THR A 390 -16.74 8.37 10.03
CA THR A 390 -16.25 9.75 10.01
C THR A 390 -15.65 10.20 8.67
N GLY A 391 -15.64 9.34 7.65
CA GLY A 391 -14.92 9.58 6.40
C GLY A 391 -15.71 9.23 5.13
N VAL A 392 -15.09 8.44 4.24
CA VAL A 392 -15.62 8.03 2.92
C VAL A 392 -16.95 7.32 3.06
N PHE A 393 -17.07 6.37 4.00
CA PHE A 393 -18.32 5.68 4.25
C PHE A 393 -19.33 6.59 4.97
N GLN A 394 -20.48 6.81 4.33
CA GLN A 394 -21.63 7.54 4.88
C GLN A 394 -22.91 6.80 4.50
N GLY A 395 -23.45 5.96 5.39
CA GLY A 395 -24.73 5.28 5.13
C GLY A 395 -24.97 3.96 5.87
N ASP A 396 -25.97 3.22 5.40
CA ASP A 396 -26.20 1.83 5.77
C ASP A 396 -25.27 0.92 4.95
N ILE A 397 -24.69 -0.07 5.61
CA ILE A 397 -23.79 -1.02 4.97
C ILE A 397 -24.53 -1.94 3.99
N ASN A 398 -25.83 -2.16 4.22
CA ASN A 398 -26.67 -2.99 3.35
C ASN A 398 -27.02 -2.30 2.02
N ASP A 399 -26.96 -0.96 1.99
CA ASP A 399 -27.20 -0.15 0.78
C ASP A 399 -25.91 0.09 -0.01
N HIS A 400 -24.75 -0.22 0.59
CA HIS A 400 -23.46 -0.12 -0.07
C HIS A 400 -23.24 -1.29 -1.03
N ASN A 401 -23.68 -1.10 -2.27
CA ASN A 401 -23.16 -1.90 -3.37
C ASN A 401 -21.72 -1.47 -3.63
N VAL A 402 -20.76 -2.37 -3.40
CA VAL A 402 -19.39 -2.16 -3.86
C VAL A 402 -19.48 -1.85 -5.35
N ASN A 403 -18.98 -0.68 -5.74
CA ASN A 403 -18.79 -0.46 -7.16
C ASN A 403 -17.53 -1.22 -7.55
N MET A 404 -17.66 -2.54 -7.72
CA MET A 404 -16.57 -3.45 -8.11
C MET A 404 -15.90 -2.99 -9.42
N ALA A 405 -16.55 -2.12 -10.19
CA ALA A 405 -15.97 -1.48 -11.37
C ALA A 405 -14.89 -0.42 -11.05
N LEU A 406 -14.75 0.01 -9.80
CA LEU A 406 -13.72 0.97 -9.35
C LEU A 406 -12.52 0.27 -8.69
N ALA A 407 -12.57 -1.04 -8.43
CA ALA A 407 -11.39 -1.77 -8.00
C ALA A 407 -10.40 -1.89 -9.16
N HIS A 408 -9.10 -1.84 -8.86
CA HIS A 408 -8.08 -2.09 -9.86
C HIS A 408 -8.19 -3.53 -10.37
N LYS A 409 -7.99 -3.75 -11.68
CA LYS A 409 -8.19 -5.05 -12.34
C LYS A 409 -7.36 -6.22 -11.75
N ASP A 410 -6.20 -5.91 -11.19
CA ASP A 410 -5.29 -6.89 -10.57
C ASP A 410 -5.63 -7.17 -9.09
N MET A 411 -6.68 -6.54 -8.55
CA MET A 411 -7.16 -6.83 -7.19
C MET A 411 -8.05 -8.08 -7.20
N ILE A 412 -7.98 -8.84 -6.10
CA ILE A 412 -8.96 -9.89 -5.82
C ILE A 412 -10.33 -9.21 -5.69
N LEU A 413 -11.35 -9.83 -6.25
CA LEU A 413 -12.72 -9.31 -6.23
C LEU A 413 -13.60 -10.30 -5.46
N ASP A 414 -13.65 -10.11 -4.14
CA ASP A 414 -14.52 -10.88 -3.25
C ASP A 414 -15.39 -9.93 -2.43
N ALA A 415 -16.65 -9.76 -2.84
CA ALA A 415 -17.59 -8.87 -2.17
C ALA A 415 -17.83 -9.25 -0.70
N SER A 416 -17.50 -10.46 -0.25
CA SER A 416 -17.59 -10.80 1.17
C SER A 416 -16.54 -10.08 2.02
N LEU A 417 -15.41 -9.68 1.43
CA LEU A 417 -14.29 -9.05 2.13
C LEU A 417 -14.44 -7.55 2.34
N ILE A 418 -15.46 -6.91 1.78
CA ILE A 418 -15.79 -5.52 2.15
C ILE A 418 -16.59 -5.45 3.46
N LYS A 419 -17.06 -6.57 4.01
CA LYS A 419 -17.84 -6.56 5.26
C LYS A 419 -16.90 -6.37 6.45
N PRO A 420 -17.01 -5.27 7.22
CA PRO A 420 -16.19 -5.05 8.41
C PRO A 420 -16.58 -6.04 9.51
N HIS A 421 -15.61 -6.36 10.36
CA HIS A 421 -15.90 -7.15 11.56
C HIS A 421 -16.67 -6.34 12.60
N ILE A 422 -16.35 -5.04 12.71
CA ILE A 422 -16.96 -4.09 13.65
C ILE A 422 -17.27 -2.79 12.91
N ILE A 423 -18.42 -2.19 13.20
CA ILE A 423 -18.75 -0.83 12.78
C ILE A 423 -18.76 0.04 14.02
N SER A 424 -18.13 1.20 13.94
CA SER A 424 -18.06 2.19 15.01
C SER A 424 -18.38 3.58 14.48
N ASP A 425 -18.89 4.45 15.34
CA ASP A 425 -19.22 5.82 14.92
C ASP A 425 -17.95 6.64 14.67
N ASP A 426 -16.89 6.43 15.45
CA ASP A 426 -15.62 7.15 15.35
C ASP A 426 -14.45 6.32 15.93
N CYS A 427 -13.22 6.85 15.81
CA CYS A 427 -12.02 6.17 16.29
C CYS A 427 -11.94 6.02 17.82
N LEU A 428 -12.61 6.88 18.60
CA LEU A 428 -12.64 6.76 20.06
C LEU A 428 -13.50 5.57 20.47
N GLN A 429 -14.68 5.43 19.88
CA GLN A 429 -15.56 4.30 20.17
C GLN A 429 -14.93 2.99 19.68
N ALA A 430 -14.25 2.99 18.53
CA ALA A 430 -13.51 1.83 18.04
C ALA A 430 -12.48 1.33 19.06
N VAL A 431 -11.67 2.23 19.62
CA VAL A 431 -10.66 1.87 20.65
C VAL A 431 -11.33 1.35 21.92
N LYS A 432 -12.42 1.96 22.38
CA LYS A 432 -13.16 1.48 23.55
C LYS A 432 -13.71 0.07 23.34
N THR A 433 -14.31 -0.20 22.19
CA THR A 433 -14.79 -1.55 21.84
C THR A 433 -13.65 -2.56 21.83
N VAL A 434 -12.47 -2.20 21.32
CA VAL A 434 -11.29 -3.09 21.38
C VAL A 434 -10.84 -3.34 22.82
N PHE A 435 -10.86 -2.33 23.68
CA PHE A 435 -10.53 -2.52 25.10
C PHE A 435 -11.51 -3.46 25.79
N GLU A 436 -12.80 -3.40 25.45
CA GLU A 436 -13.80 -4.36 25.94
C GLU A 436 -13.52 -5.79 25.45
N ILE A 437 -13.21 -5.96 24.15
CA ILE A 437 -12.86 -7.26 23.55
C ILE A 437 -11.62 -7.87 24.20
N GLU A 438 -10.58 -7.06 24.43
CA GLU A 438 -9.30 -7.48 25.00
C GLU A 438 -9.32 -7.52 26.54
N ASN A 439 -10.46 -7.17 27.18
CA ASN A 439 -10.58 -6.99 28.63
C ASN A 439 -9.46 -6.09 29.20
N PHE A 440 -9.07 -5.07 28.44
CA PHE A 440 -7.97 -4.17 28.75
C PHE A 440 -8.46 -3.05 29.67
N LYS A 441 -7.99 -3.05 30.92
CA LYS A 441 -8.34 -2.01 31.89
C LYS A 441 -7.49 -0.77 31.67
N HIS A 442 -8.14 0.39 31.59
CA HIS A 442 -7.45 1.67 31.55
C HIS A 442 -7.14 2.11 32.99
N ASP A 443 -5.89 1.96 33.40
CA ASP A 443 -5.36 2.55 34.63
C ASP A 443 -5.12 4.07 34.49
#